data_AF-A0A241W5M8-F1
#
_entry.id   AF-A0A241W5M8-F1
#
_cell.length_a   1.000
_cell.length_b   1.000
_cell.length_c   1.000
_cell.angle_alpha   90.00
_cell.angle_beta   90.00
_cell.angle_gamma   90.00
#
_symmetry.space_group_name_H-M   'P 1'
#
loop_
_entity.id
_entity.type
_entity.pdbx_description
1 polymer ?
#
loop_
_entity_poly.entity_id
_entity_poly.type
_entity_poly.pdbx_seq_one_letter_code
_entity_poly.pdbx_strand_id
1 'polypeptide(L)'
;MYATRNNLEERFGEGELQELESMQTAGNSIEEALQDASEEIDSYIAIRYVLPLPNTPSTLKRIACNIARYRLYFQRPTEEIENRYKAEIDFLKRVADGKATLNILNPQNEVTEEKPTRSPATVPIGTTYRGGVFSDDVLNMMPSIR
;
A
#
# COMPACT_ATOMS: atom_id res chain seq x y z
N MET A 1 8.16 -6.90 -11.27
CA MET A 1 7.96 -5.66 -12.04
C MET A 1 6.49 -5.29 -12.13
N TYR A 2 6.15 -4.02 -11.89
CA TYR A 2 4.77 -3.52 -11.83
C TYR A 2 4.30 -2.74 -13.06
N ALA A 3 5.25 -2.31 -13.90
CA ALA A 3 5.01 -1.58 -15.13
C ALA A 3 5.94 -2.13 -16.22
N THR A 4 5.67 -1.74 -17.46
CA THR A 4 6.42 -2.17 -18.66
C THR A 4 6.72 -0.94 -19.51
N ARG A 5 7.59 -1.10 -20.51
CA ARG A 5 7.93 -0.03 -21.47
C ARG A 5 6.67 0.61 -22.09
N ASN A 6 5.74 -0.19 -22.61
CA ASN A 6 4.49 0.31 -23.20
C ASN A 6 3.69 1.20 -22.25
N ASN A 7 3.74 0.93 -20.93
CA ASN A 7 3.00 1.72 -19.94
C ASN A 7 3.62 3.10 -19.69
N LEU A 8 4.92 3.24 -19.93
CA LEU A 8 5.60 4.53 -19.97
C LEU A 8 5.24 5.24 -21.28
N GLU A 9 5.29 4.54 -22.42
CA GLU A 9 4.98 5.10 -23.74
C GLU A 9 3.55 5.64 -23.80
N GLU A 10 2.56 4.90 -23.29
CA GLU A 10 1.16 5.32 -23.21
C GLU A 10 0.96 6.57 -22.35
N ARG A 11 1.82 6.82 -21.34
CA ARG A 11 1.66 7.91 -20.38
C ARG A 11 2.45 9.17 -20.71
N PHE A 12 3.67 9.00 -21.20
CA PHE A 12 4.63 10.09 -21.42
C PHE A 12 4.93 10.32 -22.90
N GLY A 13 4.55 9.37 -23.76
CA GLY A 13 4.84 9.40 -25.19
C GLY A 13 6.19 8.77 -25.52
N GLU A 14 6.29 8.28 -26.75
CA GLU A 14 7.51 7.65 -27.27
C GLU A 14 8.67 8.65 -27.40
N GLY A 15 8.38 9.90 -27.79
CA GLY A 15 9.41 10.92 -28.02
C GLY A 15 10.22 11.27 -26.77
N GLU A 16 9.56 11.41 -25.62
CA GLU A 16 10.24 11.68 -24.34
C GLU A 16 11.10 10.49 -23.93
N LEU A 17 10.60 9.26 -24.09
CA LEU A 17 11.35 8.06 -23.74
C LEU A 17 12.58 7.86 -24.61
N GLN A 18 12.47 8.14 -25.91
CA GLN A 18 13.58 8.04 -26.84
C GLN A 18 14.66 9.10 -26.52
N GLU A 19 14.28 10.32 -26.14
CA GLU A 19 15.22 11.32 -25.62
C GLU A 19 15.94 10.80 -24.38
N LEU A 20 15.21 10.31 -23.39
CA LEU A 20 15.77 9.75 -22.16
C LEU A 20 16.70 8.56 -22.42
N GLU A 21 16.32 7.67 -23.34
CA GLU A 21 17.13 6.51 -23.75
C GLU A 21 18.41 6.97 -24.46
N SER A 22 18.33 8.01 -25.30
CA SER A 22 19.51 8.57 -26.00
C SER A 22 20.50 9.28 -25.07
N MET A 23 20.04 9.81 -23.94
CA MET A 23 20.88 10.42 -22.91
C MET A 23 21.63 9.38 -22.08
N GLN A 24 21.26 8.11 -22.17
CA GLN A 24 21.75 7.05 -21.33
C GLN A 24 22.76 6.17 -22.07
N THR A 25 23.80 5.74 -21.34
CA THR A 25 24.92 5.00 -21.94
C THR A 25 24.59 3.52 -22.19
N ALA A 26 23.57 2.99 -21.51
CA ALA A 26 23.19 1.59 -21.57
C ALA A 26 21.87 1.39 -22.33
N GLY A 27 21.83 0.40 -23.23
CA GLY A 27 20.64 0.12 -24.05
C GLY A 27 19.42 -0.41 -23.28
N ASN A 28 19.58 -0.86 -22.03
CA ASN A 28 18.50 -1.44 -21.22
C ASN A 28 18.08 -0.54 -20.04
N SER A 29 18.40 0.75 -20.11
CA SER A 29 18.22 1.67 -18.99
C SER A 29 16.76 1.81 -18.52
N ILE A 30 15.80 1.65 -19.43
CA ILE A 30 14.37 1.70 -19.11
C ILE A 30 13.96 0.48 -18.27
N GLU A 31 14.43 -0.72 -18.64
CA GLU A 31 14.13 -1.94 -17.91
C GLU A 31 14.78 -1.93 -16.52
N GLU A 32 16.02 -1.45 -16.43
CA GLU A 32 16.73 -1.27 -15.16
C GLU A 32 15.99 -0.27 -14.25
N ALA A 33 15.59 0.89 -14.77
CA ALA A 33 14.82 1.88 -14.01
C ALA A 33 13.45 1.34 -13.54
N LEU A 34 12.79 0.52 -14.36
CA LEU A 34 11.54 -0.15 -13.99
C LEU A 34 11.74 -1.25 -12.94
N GLN A 35 12.85 -1.98 -13.02
CA GLN A 35 13.21 -3.02 -12.07
C GLN A 35 13.49 -2.39 -10.70
N ASP A 36 14.36 -1.39 -10.66
CA ASP A 36 14.66 -0.57 -9.49
C ASP A 36 13.39 0.01 -8.85
N ALA A 37 12.52 0.61 -9.67
CA ALA A 37 11.25 1.17 -9.20
C ALA A 37 10.36 0.07 -8.58
N SER A 38 10.39 -1.14 -9.13
CA SER A 38 9.61 -2.24 -8.59
C SER A 38 10.15 -2.77 -7.26
N GLU A 39 11.47 -2.88 -7.12
CA GLU A 39 12.12 -3.27 -5.86
C GLU A 39 11.89 -2.23 -4.76
N GLU A 40 11.93 -0.94 -5.11
CA GLU A 40 11.61 0.15 -4.19
C GLU A 40 10.16 0.06 -3.71
N ILE A 41 9.20 -0.16 -4.62
CA ILE A 41 7.78 -0.37 -4.27
C ILE A 41 7.61 -1.60 -3.37
N ASP A 42 8.26 -2.71 -3.71
CA ASP A 42 8.20 -3.96 -2.95
C ASP A 42 8.67 -3.75 -1.50
N SER A 43 9.72 -2.95 -1.29
CA SER A 43 10.25 -2.66 0.05
C SER A 43 9.22 -2.00 0.98
N TYR A 44 8.33 -1.15 0.45
CA TYR A 44 7.29 -0.49 1.24
C TYR A 44 6.06 -1.38 1.44
N ILE A 45 5.70 -2.17 0.43
CA ILE A 45 4.48 -2.99 0.42
C ILE A 45 4.68 -4.28 1.21
N ALA A 46 5.89 -4.85 1.23
CA ALA A 46 6.23 -6.07 1.95
C ALA A 46 5.96 -6.01 3.48
N ILE A 47 5.78 -4.80 4.03
CA ILE A 47 5.42 -4.60 5.44
C ILE A 47 3.98 -5.09 5.72
N ARG A 48 3.09 -4.97 4.73
CA ARG A 48 1.65 -5.18 4.87
C ARG A 48 1.14 -6.36 4.05
N TYR A 49 1.66 -6.53 2.83
CA TYR A 49 1.15 -7.52 1.88
C TYR A 49 2.18 -8.63 1.64
N VAL A 50 1.68 -9.84 1.43
CA VAL A 50 2.51 -10.98 1.05
C VAL A 50 2.85 -10.88 -0.45
N LEU A 51 4.14 -10.93 -0.76
CA LEU A 51 4.64 -10.95 -2.14
C LEU A 51 4.89 -12.41 -2.60
N PRO A 52 4.65 -12.75 -3.87
CA PRO A 52 4.21 -11.88 -4.97
C PRO A 52 2.69 -11.58 -4.93
N LEU A 53 2.31 -10.35 -5.30
CA LEU A 53 0.90 -9.94 -5.36
C LEU A 53 0.13 -10.71 -6.44
N PRO A 54 -1.13 -11.13 -6.18
CA PRO A 54 -1.93 -11.89 -7.15
C PRO A 54 -2.42 -11.05 -8.32
N ASN A 55 -2.65 -9.74 -8.10
CA ASN A 55 -3.03 -8.78 -9.13
C ASN A 55 -2.33 -7.45 -8.87
N THR A 56 -1.83 -6.82 -9.92
CA THR A 56 -1.17 -5.51 -9.86
C THR A 56 -2.20 -4.41 -10.08
N PRO A 57 -2.61 -3.65 -9.04
CA PRO A 57 -3.58 -2.59 -9.20
C PRO A 57 -3.01 -1.45 -10.07
N SER A 58 -3.90 -0.76 -10.78
CA SER A 58 -3.55 0.35 -11.67
C SER A 58 -2.82 1.49 -10.96
N THR A 59 -3.03 1.64 -9.65
CA THR A 59 -2.30 2.58 -8.78
C THR A 59 -0.81 2.25 -8.72
N LEU A 60 -0.43 0.98 -8.50
CA LEU A 60 0.99 0.57 -8.46
C LEU A 60 1.64 0.73 -9.83
N LYS A 61 0.92 0.40 -10.90
CA LYS A 61 1.37 0.68 -12.27
C LYS A 61 1.71 2.16 -12.46
N ARG A 62 0.85 3.07 -11.99
CA ARG A 62 1.09 4.52 -12.07
C ARG A 62 2.31 4.96 -11.26
N ILE A 63 2.44 4.47 -10.02
CA ILE A 63 3.55 4.78 -9.12
C ILE A 63 4.87 4.32 -9.75
N ALA A 64 4.93 3.08 -10.23
CA ALA A 64 6.10 2.51 -10.89
C ALA A 64 6.54 3.34 -12.10
N CYS A 65 5.60 3.76 -12.96
CA CYS A 65 5.90 4.64 -14.09
C CYS A 65 6.52 5.98 -13.65
N ASN A 66 6.02 6.58 -12.57
CA ASN A 66 6.51 7.88 -12.09
C ASN A 66 7.90 7.77 -11.44
N ILE A 67 8.14 6.73 -10.67
CA ILE A 67 9.46 6.46 -10.05
C ILE A 67 10.49 6.15 -11.14
N ALA A 68 10.15 5.28 -12.10
CA ALA A 68 11.03 4.96 -13.23
C ALA A 68 11.36 6.21 -14.04
N ARG A 69 10.37 7.07 -14.34
CA ARG A 69 10.61 8.35 -15.01
C ARG A 69 11.61 9.22 -14.24
N TYR A 70 11.42 9.39 -12.93
CA TYR A 70 12.35 10.16 -12.11
C TYR A 70 13.79 9.62 -12.18
N ARG A 71 13.96 8.30 -12.14
CA ARG A 71 15.28 7.65 -12.25
C ARG A 71 15.95 7.84 -13.61
N LEU A 72 15.17 7.88 -14.70
CA LEU A 72 15.69 8.15 -16.04
C LEU A 72 16.23 9.58 -16.19
N TYR A 73 15.67 10.55 -15.45
CA TYR A 73 16.21 11.92 -15.40
C TYR A 73 17.42 12.02 -14.46
N PHE A 74 18.57 11.46 -14.86
CA PHE A 74 19.77 11.41 -14.01
C PHE A 74 20.40 12.78 -13.69
N GLN A 75 20.41 13.73 -14.65
CA GLN A 75 21.19 14.98 -14.50
C GLN A 75 20.37 16.21 -14.09
N ARG A 76 19.12 16.33 -14.55
CA ARG A 76 18.23 17.47 -14.26
C ARG A 76 16.77 17.05 -14.30
N PRO A 77 16.25 16.41 -13.24
CA PRO A 77 14.81 16.28 -13.08
C PRO A 77 14.19 17.69 -12.95
N THR A 78 13.04 17.91 -13.59
CA THR A 78 12.27 19.13 -13.38
C THR A 78 11.64 19.10 -11.98
N GLU A 79 11.36 20.28 -11.41
CA GLU A 79 10.71 20.37 -10.10
C GLU A 79 9.37 19.62 -10.07
N GLU A 80 8.63 19.59 -11.19
CA GLU A 80 7.40 18.83 -11.32
C GLU A 80 7.63 17.33 -11.14
N ILE A 81 8.64 16.76 -11.80
CA ILE A 81 8.95 15.32 -11.70
C ILE A 81 9.40 14.97 -10.28
N GLU A 82 10.23 15.81 -9.66
CA GLU A 82 10.63 15.61 -8.26
C GLU A 82 9.43 15.65 -7.30
N ASN A 83 8.54 16.62 -7.46
CA ASN A 83 7.36 16.75 -6.62
C ASN A 83 6.42 15.57 -6.79
N ARG A 84 6.24 15.08 -8.01
CA ARG A 84 5.46 13.86 -8.28
C ARG A 84 6.12 12.63 -7.66
N TYR A 85 7.44 12.49 -7.78
CA TYR A 85 8.18 11.40 -7.13
C TYR A 85 7.99 11.42 -5.61
N LYS A 86 8.20 12.59 -4.97
CA LYS A 86 7.99 12.77 -3.52
C LYS A 86 6.56 12.42 -3.09
N ALA A 87 5.55 12.80 -3.88
CA ALA A 87 4.15 12.48 -3.60
C ALA A 87 3.87 10.97 -3.67
N GLU A 88 4.45 10.26 -4.64
CA GLU A 88 4.27 8.80 -4.75
C GLU A 88 5.00 8.05 -3.62
N ILE A 89 6.20 8.50 -3.22
CA ILE A 89 6.91 7.96 -2.05
C ILE A 89 6.12 8.21 -0.75
N ASP A 90 5.54 9.40 -0.59
CA ASP A 90 4.69 9.72 0.56
C ASP A 90 3.42 8.84 0.57
N PHE A 91 2.84 8.53 -0.59
CA PHE A 91 1.75 7.56 -0.69
C PHE A 91 2.19 6.14 -0.29
N LEU A 92 3.34 5.65 -0.77
CA LEU A 92 3.87 4.33 -0.38
C LEU A 92 4.15 4.25 1.14
N LYS A 93 4.67 5.33 1.74
CA LYS A 93 4.83 5.44 3.20
C LYS A 93 3.49 5.37 3.92
N ARG A 94 2.44 6.04 3.42
CA ARG A 94 1.08 5.93 3.98
C ARG A 94 0.52 4.51 3.88
N VAL A 95 0.85 3.78 2.82
CA VAL A 95 0.47 2.36 2.68
C VAL A 95 1.20 1.51 3.72
N ALA A 96 2.50 1.69 3.91
CA ALA A 96 3.27 1.03 4.96
C ALA A 96 2.72 1.32 6.37
N ASP A 97 2.41 2.59 6.65
CA ASP A 97 1.75 3.04 7.89
C ASP A 97 0.33 2.44 8.08
N GLY A 98 -0.30 1.97 7.00
CA GLY A 98 -1.70 1.54 6.95
C GLY A 98 -2.72 2.66 7.02
N LYS A 99 -2.32 3.88 6.66
CA LYS A 99 -3.22 5.04 6.47
C LYS A 99 -3.87 5.04 5.10
N ALA A 100 -3.29 4.32 4.14
CA ALA A 100 -3.83 4.10 2.81
C ALA A 100 -3.85 2.60 2.50
N THR A 101 -4.88 2.16 1.80
CA THR A 101 -5.05 0.75 1.42
C THR A 101 -4.95 0.63 -0.09
N LEU A 102 -4.23 -0.38 -0.57
CA LEU A 102 -4.24 -0.73 -1.99
C LEU A 102 -5.50 -1.54 -2.26
N ASN A 103 -6.28 -1.13 -3.27
CA ASN A 103 -7.41 -1.90 -3.77
C ASN A 103 -6.88 -3.08 -4.60
N ILE A 104 -6.32 -4.08 -3.94
CA ILE A 104 -6.05 -5.38 -4.57
C ILE A 104 -7.39 -6.09 -4.71
N LEU A 105 -7.91 -6.14 -5.95
CA LEU A 105 -9.10 -6.93 -6.26
C LEU A 105 -8.72 -8.41 -6.10
N ASN A 106 -9.02 -8.99 -4.94
CA ASN A 106 -9.12 -10.44 -4.84
C ASN A 106 -10.31 -10.88 -5.70
N PRO A 107 -10.22 -12.02 -6.41
CA PRO A 107 -11.27 -12.49 -7.35
C PRO A 107 -12.66 -12.71 -6.71
N GLN A 108 -12.80 -12.55 -5.39
CA GLN A 108 -14.05 -12.61 -4.66
C GLN A 108 -14.77 -11.27 -4.47
N ASN A 109 -14.24 -10.14 -4.94
CA ASN A 109 -14.87 -8.81 -4.77
C ASN A 109 -15.21 -8.48 -3.28
N GLU A 110 -14.55 -9.15 -2.35
CA GLU A 110 -14.59 -8.81 -0.93
C GLU A 110 -13.48 -7.79 -0.72
N VAL A 111 -13.88 -6.59 -0.29
CA VAL A 111 -12.97 -5.64 0.34
C VAL A 111 -12.35 -6.40 1.51
N THR A 112 -11.13 -6.89 1.32
CA THR A 112 -10.41 -7.58 2.39
C THR A 112 -10.05 -6.50 3.39
N GLU A 113 -10.94 -6.26 4.35
CA GLU A 113 -10.58 -5.62 5.60
C GLU A 113 -9.58 -6.56 6.29
N GLU A 114 -8.31 -6.53 5.85
CA GLU A 114 -7.23 -6.99 6.70
C GLU A 114 -7.13 -5.99 7.85
N LYS A 115 -7.98 -6.25 8.85
CA LYS A 115 -7.99 -5.61 10.14
C LYS A 115 -6.54 -5.65 10.65
N PRO A 116 -5.91 -4.50 10.95
CA PRO A 116 -4.55 -4.50 11.44
C PRO A 116 -4.47 -5.39 12.68
N THR A 117 -3.56 -6.37 12.64
CA THR A 117 -3.30 -7.35 13.70
C THR A 117 -2.61 -6.69 14.90
N ARG A 118 -3.27 -5.70 15.50
CA ARG A 118 -2.96 -5.18 16.82
C ARG A 118 -4.26 -4.78 17.50
N SER A 119 -5.06 -5.77 17.84
CA SER A 119 -5.98 -5.63 18.96
C SER A 119 -5.12 -5.65 20.23
N PRO A 120 -4.88 -4.53 20.94
CA PRO A 120 -4.75 -4.69 22.38
C PRO A 120 -6.08 -5.29 22.84
N ALA A 121 -6.03 -6.41 23.53
CA ALA A 121 -7.18 -6.92 24.26
C ALA A 121 -7.52 -5.92 25.38
N THR A 122 -8.13 -4.79 25.03
CA THR A 122 -8.85 -3.98 25.99
C THR A 122 -10.14 -4.73 26.24
N VAL A 123 -10.04 -5.70 27.15
CA VAL A 123 -11.17 -6.30 27.87
C VAL A 123 -12.14 -5.17 28.23
N PRO A 124 -13.46 -5.32 28.02
CA PRO A 124 -14.40 -4.33 28.52
C PRO A 124 -14.30 -4.27 30.05
N ILE A 125 -13.58 -3.28 30.56
CA ILE A 125 -13.70 -2.82 31.95
C ILE A 125 -15.10 -2.25 32.05
N GLY A 126 -16.02 -3.04 32.62
CA GLY A 126 -17.40 -2.62 32.80
C GLY A 126 -18.47 -3.67 32.50
N THR A 127 -18.21 -4.98 32.63
CA THR A 127 -19.31 -5.90 32.92
C THR A 127 -19.68 -5.72 34.40
N THR A 128 -20.71 -4.90 34.62
CA THR A 128 -21.62 -4.95 35.78
C THR A 128 -20.97 -5.01 37.16
N TYR A 129 -20.53 -3.85 37.67
CA TYR A 129 -20.45 -3.65 39.11
C TYR A 129 -21.87 -3.37 39.63
N ARG A 130 -22.69 -4.40 39.83
CA ARG A 130 -23.94 -4.28 40.60
C ARG A 130 -23.55 -4.30 42.08
N GLY A 131 -23.05 -3.17 42.56
CA GLY A 131 -22.80 -2.95 43.97
C GLY A 131 -24.09 -3.18 44.77
N GLY A 132 -24.10 -4.25 45.55
CA GLY A 132 -25.22 -4.59 46.42
C GLY A 132 -25.04 -5.93 47.11
N VAL A 133 -24.02 -6.05 47.98
CA VAL A 133 -23.85 -6.94 49.17
C VAL A 133 -24.22 -8.44 49.09
N PHE A 134 -24.79 -8.93 47.99
CA PHE A 134 -25.31 -10.28 47.84
C PHE A 134 -24.74 -10.89 46.57
N SER A 135 -23.95 -11.96 46.73
CA SER A 135 -23.43 -12.76 45.62
C SER A 135 -24.57 -13.44 44.84
N ASP A 136 -24.35 -13.67 43.55
CA ASP A 136 -25.31 -14.26 42.60
C ASP A 136 -25.90 -15.62 43.06
N ASP A 137 -25.16 -16.35 43.89
CA ASP A 137 -25.60 -17.63 44.48
C ASP A 137 -26.81 -17.48 45.43
N VAL A 138 -27.01 -16.30 46.04
CA VAL A 138 -28.15 -16.02 46.93
C VAL A 138 -29.41 -15.66 46.13
N LEU A 139 -29.26 -15.04 44.96
CA LEU A 139 -30.37 -14.66 44.09
C LEU A 139 -31.03 -15.89 43.43
N ASN A 140 -30.25 -16.92 43.12
CA ASN A 140 -30.76 -18.16 42.52
C ASN A 140 -31.53 -19.07 43.50
N MET A 141 -31.56 -18.72 44.79
CA MET A 141 -32.23 -19.50 45.83
C MET A 141 -33.58 -18.91 46.27
N MET A 142 -34.01 -17.80 45.67
CA MET A 142 -35.35 -17.23 45.92
C MET A 142 -36.41 -17.91 45.03
N PRO A 143 -37.52 -18.39 45.60
CA PRO A 143 -38.61 -18.94 44.78
C PRO A 143 -39.27 -17.80 44.01
N SER A 144 -39.42 -17.98 42.70
CA SER A 144 -40.13 -17.03 41.84
C SER A 144 -41.61 -16.99 42.22
N ILE A 145 -42.05 -15.88 42.80
CA ILE A 145 -43.47 -15.55 42.90
C ILE A 145 -43.98 -15.22 41.50
N ARG A 146 -45.01 -15.95 41.05
CA ARG A 146 -45.78 -15.64 39.83
C ARG A 146 -46.68 -14.44 40.05
#